data_AF-A0A954WJZ5-F1
#
_entry.id   AF-A0A954WJZ5-F1
#
_cell.length_a   1.000
_cell.length_b   1.000
_cell.length_c   1.000
_cell.angle_alpha   90.00
_cell.angle_beta   90.00
_cell.angle_gamma   90.00
#
_symmetry.space_group_name_H-M   'P 1'
#
loop_
_entity.id
_entity.type
_entity.pdbx_description
1 polymer ?
#
loop_
_entity_poly.entity_id
_entity_poly.type
_entity_poly.pdbx_seq_one_letter_code
_entity_poly.pdbx_strand_id
1 'polypeptide(L)'
;GNTVVDNSTNALFIRIDTPAGGTLQPLSVSGRWDDTDIVHMLAENLNIQGTPSGAKRESTAPAVSLVTRTAQTVSGGTLAAGNAYSYRIAMVDPNGYEGQSSQTIAPLTLSGAQNTIFLNRLPTANGEFVSRRLYRSTNGGTFQLVAELNADDVTYLDTGATLGGAISGLGVINRPRPDARLAIDPGVVVKLLGAKIEAEIGAQLIAEGTAAAPIIFTSLNNDQYGAGGSFDTDGGRGGVPLPGNWAGIYGGGFSTISLDHTLISYAGGETDLGGVPASFNAVETHQGKLRIANSILELNDAGTSGGGGNRDGHLPNGPAVIFVRGSQPILVNNVIRNNDNGGQNTLAAVSINANAMNADLVLDYGRSRGELAAFGQYVSNQGPLIRQNKLGGN
;
A
#
# COMPACT_ATOMS: atom_id res chain seq x y z
N GLY A 1 7.16 -18.92 -12.18
CA GLY A 1 8.09 -19.95 -11.71
C GLY A 1 9.47 -19.36 -11.62
N ASN A 2 9.75 -18.63 -10.55
CA ASN A 2 11.07 -18.13 -10.19
C ASN A 2 11.94 -19.32 -9.77
N THR A 3 13.15 -19.41 -10.31
CA THR A 3 14.15 -20.41 -9.90
C THR A 3 15.26 -19.68 -9.15
N VAL A 4 15.46 -20.03 -7.90
CA VAL A 4 16.44 -19.40 -7.02
C VAL A 4 17.68 -20.30 -6.97
N VAL A 5 18.85 -19.77 -7.36
CA VAL A 5 20.14 -20.48 -7.36
C VAL A 5 21.15 -19.63 -6.60
N ASP A 6 21.94 -20.26 -5.72
CA ASP A 6 22.99 -19.62 -4.92
C ASP A 6 22.53 -18.37 -4.14
N ASN A 7 21.27 -18.37 -3.68
CA ASN A 7 20.73 -17.30 -2.84
C ASN A 7 20.91 -17.67 -1.36
N SER A 8 21.55 -16.79 -0.59
CA SER A 8 21.89 -17.08 0.81
C SER A 8 20.69 -17.17 1.75
N THR A 9 19.51 -16.66 1.36
CA THR A 9 18.30 -16.64 2.20
C THR A 9 17.12 -17.40 1.59
N ASN A 10 17.29 -18.00 0.40
CA ASN A 10 16.24 -18.65 -0.39
C ASN A 10 14.91 -17.86 -0.46
N ALA A 11 15.00 -16.52 -0.48
CA ALA A 11 13.86 -15.63 -0.35
C ALA A 11 14.09 -14.30 -1.07
N LEU A 12 12.99 -13.63 -1.42
CA LEU A 12 12.96 -12.22 -1.78
C LEU A 12 13.02 -11.39 -0.50
N PHE A 13 14.14 -10.72 -0.27
CA PHE A 13 14.27 -9.78 0.85
C PHE A 13 13.58 -8.45 0.52
N ILE A 14 12.56 -8.11 1.31
CA ILE A 14 11.88 -6.82 1.21
C ILE A 14 12.70 -5.81 2.02
N ARG A 15 13.54 -5.06 1.29
CA ARG A 15 14.36 -4.00 1.88
C ARG A 15 13.52 -2.76 2.17
N ILE A 16 13.70 -2.19 3.36
CA ILE A 16 13.08 -0.94 3.74
C ILE A 16 14.19 0.08 4.00
N ASP A 17 14.27 1.11 3.16
CA ASP A 17 15.34 2.10 3.31
C ASP A 17 15.09 2.95 4.57
N THR A 18 16.07 2.92 5.48
CA THR A 18 16.15 3.81 6.63
C THR A 18 17.40 4.70 6.46
N PRO A 19 17.26 5.95 5.97
CA PRO A 19 18.40 6.86 5.84
C PRO A 19 19.11 7.05 7.18
N ALA A 20 20.43 7.25 7.16
CA ALA A 20 21.21 7.44 8.39
C ALA A 20 20.68 8.65 9.20
N GLY A 21 20.21 8.41 10.43
CA GLY A 21 19.58 9.43 11.28
C GLY A 21 18.16 9.83 10.86
N GLY A 22 17.54 9.11 9.92
CA GLY A 22 16.18 9.30 9.45
C GLY A 22 15.18 8.31 10.03
N THR A 23 13.91 8.47 9.67
CA THR A 23 12.83 7.53 9.98
C THR A 23 12.73 6.46 8.90
N LEU A 24 12.18 5.30 9.25
CA LEU A 24 11.86 4.22 8.32
C LEU A 24 10.99 4.73 7.16
N GLN A 25 11.30 4.36 5.92
CA GLN A 25 10.51 4.76 4.75
C GLN A 25 9.26 3.88 4.61
N PRO A 26 8.04 4.46 4.68
CA PRO A 26 6.82 3.67 4.61
C PRO A 26 6.42 3.35 3.16
N LEU A 27 5.58 2.33 3.00
CA LEU A 27 4.85 2.07 1.77
C LEU A 27 3.78 3.16 1.59
N SER A 28 4.03 4.10 0.69
CA SER A 28 3.15 5.26 0.43
C SER A 28 2.19 5.08 -0.75
N VAL A 29 2.25 3.93 -1.42
CA VAL A 29 1.43 3.59 -2.58
C VAL A 29 0.76 2.24 -2.40
N SER A 30 -0.19 1.92 -3.26
CA SER A 30 -0.78 0.58 -3.29
C SER A 30 0.25 -0.46 -3.73
N GLY A 31 0.62 -1.37 -2.84
CA GLY A 31 1.47 -2.53 -3.12
C GLY A 31 0.66 -3.83 -3.24
N ARG A 32 1.24 -4.80 -3.94
CA ARG A 32 0.73 -6.17 -4.00
C ARG A 32 1.90 -7.15 -3.91
N TRP A 33 1.74 -8.20 -3.11
CA TRP A 33 2.63 -9.37 -3.11
C TRP A 33 1.89 -10.53 -3.78
N ASP A 34 2.32 -10.92 -4.97
CA ASP A 34 1.68 -11.95 -5.79
C ASP A 34 2.61 -13.09 -6.23
N ASP A 35 3.91 -12.99 -5.94
CA ASP A 35 4.87 -14.06 -6.20
C ASP A 35 4.73 -15.19 -5.18
N THR A 36 3.97 -16.24 -5.54
CA THR A 36 3.76 -17.44 -4.72
C THR A 36 4.89 -18.46 -4.82
N ASP A 37 5.77 -18.30 -5.80
CA ASP A 37 6.90 -19.20 -6.06
C ASP A 37 8.20 -18.78 -5.36
N ILE A 38 8.17 -17.69 -4.60
CA ILE A 38 9.28 -17.22 -3.77
C ILE A 38 8.79 -16.75 -2.39
N VAL A 39 9.58 -17.02 -1.35
CA VAL A 39 9.29 -16.54 -0.01
C VAL A 39 9.55 -15.05 0.07
N HIS A 40 8.64 -14.30 0.69
CA HIS A 40 8.85 -12.89 1.02
C HIS A 40 9.44 -12.80 2.44
N MET A 41 10.61 -12.19 2.57
CA MET A 41 11.33 -12.07 3.83
C MET A 41 11.32 -10.63 4.33
N LEU A 42 10.94 -10.43 5.60
CA LEU A 42 10.90 -9.13 6.24
C LEU A 42 11.68 -9.14 7.56
N ALA A 43 12.69 -8.28 7.67
CA ALA A 43 13.51 -8.12 8.89
C ALA A 43 13.41 -6.71 9.52
N GLU A 44 12.69 -5.81 8.87
CA GLU A 44 12.48 -4.43 9.30
C GLU A 44 10.97 -4.12 9.32
N ASN A 45 10.55 -3.13 10.10
CA ASN A 45 9.13 -2.81 10.25
C ASN A 45 8.54 -2.28 8.94
N LEU A 46 7.47 -2.91 8.46
CA LEU A 46 6.76 -2.46 7.27
C LEU A 46 5.58 -1.58 7.68
N ASN A 47 5.71 -0.29 7.41
CA ASN A 47 4.64 0.69 7.64
C ASN A 47 3.88 0.97 6.34
N ILE A 48 2.59 0.70 6.32
CA ILE A 48 1.68 1.05 5.22
C ILE A 48 1.10 2.42 5.54
N GLN A 49 1.47 3.42 4.75
CA GLN A 49 1.22 4.82 5.07
C GLN A 49 -0.25 5.20 4.91
N GLY A 50 -0.79 5.80 5.96
CA GLY A 50 -2.02 6.56 5.89
C GLY A 50 -1.77 7.97 5.40
N THR A 51 -2.72 8.56 4.69
CA THR A 51 -2.70 9.99 4.32
C THR A 51 -3.83 10.77 4.99
N PRO A 52 -3.93 10.76 6.35
CA PRO A 52 -5.01 11.43 7.07
C PRO A 52 -4.93 12.96 6.88
N SER A 53 -5.61 13.47 5.86
CA SER A 53 -5.70 14.90 5.55
C SER A 53 -6.74 15.16 4.46
N GLY A 54 -7.12 16.43 4.28
CA GLY A 54 -7.99 16.85 3.19
C GLY A 54 -7.34 16.71 1.82
N ALA A 55 -8.10 17.01 0.77
CA ALA A 55 -7.64 16.94 -0.61
C ALA A 55 -6.30 17.69 -0.80
N LYS A 56 -5.39 17.09 -1.57
CA LYS A 56 -4.15 17.77 -1.98
C LYS A 56 -4.55 18.88 -2.93
N ARG A 57 -4.39 20.13 -2.49
CA ARG A 57 -4.55 21.30 -3.35
C ARG A 57 -3.33 21.38 -4.26
N GLU A 58 -3.55 21.17 -5.54
CA GLU A 58 -2.54 21.31 -6.56
C GLU A 58 -2.68 22.68 -7.23
N SER A 59 -1.68 23.52 -7.01
CA SER A 59 -1.67 24.91 -7.53
C SER A 59 -0.42 25.24 -8.33
N THR A 60 0.55 24.33 -8.41
CA THR A 60 1.82 24.58 -9.08
C THR A 60 1.70 24.21 -10.55
N ALA A 61 1.64 25.21 -11.43
CA ALA A 61 1.64 25.02 -12.86
C ALA A 61 3.07 24.98 -13.42
N PRO A 62 3.35 24.19 -14.47
CA PRO A 62 4.64 24.21 -15.13
C PRO A 62 4.91 25.55 -15.82
N ALA A 63 6.13 26.08 -15.66
CA ALA A 63 6.54 27.33 -16.26
C ALA A 63 6.86 27.14 -17.75
N VAL A 64 6.28 27.99 -18.60
CA VAL A 64 6.41 27.91 -20.06
C VAL A 64 6.97 29.19 -20.70
N SER A 65 7.49 30.12 -19.89
CA SER A 65 8.01 31.42 -20.36
C SER A 65 9.21 31.30 -21.30
N LEU A 66 9.96 30.20 -21.22
CA LEU A 66 11.14 29.94 -22.06
C LEU A 66 10.84 29.08 -23.29
N VAL A 67 9.60 28.61 -23.46
CA VAL A 67 9.21 27.77 -24.59
C VAL A 67 9.27 28.59 -25.87
N THR A 68 10.02 28.11 -26.86
CA THR A 68 10.06 28.72 -28.19
C THR A 68 9.25 27.90 -29.19
N ARG A 69 8.73 28.57 -30.21
CA ARG A 69 7.95 27.97 -31.29
C ARG A 69 8.55 28.41 -32.61
N THR A 70 8.77 27.47 -33.52
CA THR A 70 9.26 27.76 -34.87
C THR A 70 8.34 27.12 -35.89
N ALA A 71 7.76 27.93 -36.78
CA ALA A 71 6.97 27.44 -37.89
C ALA A 71 7.89 26.79 -38.93
N GLN A 72 7.50 25.62 -39.44
CA GLN A 72 8.27 24.87 -40.43
C GLN A 72 7.36 24.37 -41.56
N THR A 73 7.98 24.00 -42.67
CA THR A 73 7.34 23.28 -43.77
C THR A 73 7.92 21.88 -43.81
N VAL A 74 7.13 20.89 -43.43
CA VAL A 74 7.54 19.49 -43.35
C VAL A 74 6.52 18.63 -44.10
N SER A 75 6.99 17.64 -44.85
CA SER A 75 6.10 16.71 -45.56
C SER A 75 5.17 15.99 -44.56
N GLY A 76 3.87 15.93 -44.87
CA GLY A 76 2.86 15.30 -44.01
C GLY A 76 2.30 16.19 -42.89
N GLY A 77 2.78 17.43 -42.74
CA GLY A 77 2.18 18.40 -41.81
C GLY A 77 0.80 18.87 -42.27
N THR A 78 -0.14 18.98 -41.32
CA THR A 78 -1.56 19.27 -41.60
C THR A 78 -2.06 20.55 -40.93
N LEU A 79 -1.22 21.29 -40.21
CA LEU A 79 -1.62 22.59 -39.66
C LEU A 79 -1.86 23.58 -40.80
N ALA A 80 -3.02 24.21 -40.82
CA ALA A 80 -3.37 25.18 -41.86
C ALA A 80 -2.67 26.54 -41.63
N ALA A 81 -2.14 27.11 -42.71
CA ALA A 81 -1.69 28.51 -42.76
C ALA A 81 -2.86 29.48 -42.54
N GLY A 82 -2.57 30.66 -41.98
CA GLY A 82 -3.57 31.66 -41.59
C GLY A 82 -4.16 31.45 -40.19
N ASN A 83 -4.02 30.25 -39.62
CA ASN A 83 -4.44 29.98 -38.25
C ASN A 83 -3.36 30.32 -37.22
N ALA A 84 -3.79 30.81 -36.07
CA ALA A 84 -2.99 31.03 -34.88
C ALA A 84 -3.09 29.83 -33.94
N TYR A 85 -1.95 29.19 -33.64
CA TYR A 85 -1.90 28.03 -32.74
C TYR A 85 -1.24 28.39 -31.42
N SER A 86 -1.90 28.07 -30.31
CA SER A 86 -1.39 28.26 -28.96
C SER A 86 -1.37 26.94 -28.22
N TYR A 87 -0.54 26.83 -27.17
CA TYR A 87 -0.32 25.57 -26.47
C TYR A 87 -0.43 25.71 -24.96
N ARG A 88 -0.73 24.61 -24.29
CA ARG A 88 -0.64 24.45 -22.84
C ARG A 88 -0.08 23.07 -22.52
N ILE A 89 0.60 22.95 -21.39
CA ILE A 89 1.16 21.68 -20.93
C ILE A 89 0.70 21.40 -19.50
N ALA A 90 0.32 20.16 -19.23
CA ALA A 90 0.01 19.66 -17.88
C ALA A 90 0.94 18.48 -17.56
N MET A 91 1.39 18.41 -16.30
CA MET A 91 2.17 17.29 -15.81
C MET A 91 1.25 16.13 -15.41
N VAL A 92 1.69 14.88 -15.54
CA VAL A 92 0.86 13.69 -15.30
C VAL A 92 1.58 12.76 -14.31
N ASP A 93 0.85 12.35 -13.28
CA ASP A 93 1.37 11.46 -12.23
C ASP A 93 1.32 9.98 -12.67
N PRO A 94 1.89 9.04 -11.89
CA PRO A 94 1.86 7.60 -12.21
C PRO A 94 0.46 7.01 -12.36
N ASN A 95 -0.57 7.67 -11.81
CA ASN A 95 -1.95 7.22 -11.88
C ASN A 95 -2.71 7.83 -13.08
N GLY A 96 -2.04 8.62 -13.92
CA GLY A 96 -2.62 9.24 -15.11
C GLY A 96 -3.39 10.53 -14.84
N TYR A 97 -3.29 11.11 -13.64
CA TYR A 97 -3.97 12.35 -13.28
C TYR A 97 -3.14 13.58 -13.68
N GLU A 98 -3.80 14.50 -14.39
CA GLU A 98 -3.22 15.78 -14.81
C GLU A 98 -3.17 16.81 -13.70
N GLY A 99 -2.01 17.47 -13.60
CA GLY A 99 -1.78 18.58 -12.71
C GLY A 99 -2.31 19.90 -13.22
N GLN A 100 -1.98 20.97 -12.50
CA GLN A 100 -2.37 22.30 -12.92
C GLN A 100 -1.77 22.59 -14.30
N SER A 101 -2.61 22.99 -15.25
CA SER A 101 -2.16 23.37 -16.59
C SER A 101 -1.27 24.61 -16.52
N SER A 102 -0.26 24.66 -17.40
CA SER A 102 0.54 25.86 -17.64
C SER A 102 -0.33 27.07 -18.03
N GLN A 103 0.29 28.25 -17.94
CA GLN A 103 -0.17 29.42 -18.70
C GLN A 103 -0.20 29.11 -20.21
N THR A 104 -0.99 29.87 -20.96
CA THR A 104 -1.02 29.72 -22.43
C THR A 104 0.34 30.12 -23.01
N ILE A 105 0.99 29.18 -23.67
CA ILE A 105 2.10 29.45 -24.58
C ILE A 105 1.51 30.27 -25.73
N ALA A 106 1.98 31.51 -25.87
CA ALA A 106 1.42 32.50 -26.80
C ALA A 106 1.21 31.96 -28.24
N PRO A 107 0.24 32.49 -29.00
CA PRO A 107 -0.05 32.00 -30.33
C PRO A 107 1.11 32.23 -31.31
N LEU A 108 1.28 31.30 -32.25
CA LEU A 108 2.08 31.46 -33.46
C LEU A 108 1.17 31.27 -34.68
N THR A 109 1.13 32.27 -35.56
CA THR A 109 0.35 32.21 -36.81
C THR A 109 1.20 31.60 -37.92
N LEU A 110 0.70 30.55 -38.57
CA LEU A 110 1.35 29.96 -39.73
C LEU A 110 1.11 30.79 -40.99
N SER A 111 2.09 30.86 -41.88
CA SER A 111 2.08 31.68 -43.09
C SER A 111 2.61 30.91 -44.30
N GLY A 112 2.15 31.27 -45.50
CA GLY A 112 2.61 30.68 -46.75
C GLY A 112 2.44 29.15 -46.76
N ALA A 113 3.55 28.43 -47.00
CA ALA A 113 3.59 26.97 -47.05
C ALA A 113 3.88 26.30 -45.68
N GLN A 114 3.88 27.04 -44.58
CA GLN A 114 4.15 26.47 -43.25
C GLN A 114 2.98 25.58 -42.80
N ASN A 115 3.29 24.39 -42.31
CA ASN A 115 2.30 23.37 -41.98
C ASN A 115 2.61 22.55 -40.70
N THR A 116 3.67 22.92 -39.97
CA THR A 116 4.04 22.34 -38.67
C THR A 116 4.58 23.41 -37.72
N ILE A 117 4.58 23.11 -36.42
CA ILE A 117 5.19 23.95 -35.38
C ILE A 117 6.14 23.10 -34.55
N PHE A 118 7.42 23.50 -34.54
CA PHE A 118 8.42 22.92 -33.64
C PHE A 118 8.42 23.68 -32.31
N LEU A 119 8.13 22.96 -31.23
CA LEU A 119 8.25 23.43 -29.85
C LEU A 119 9.60 23.03 -29.29
N ASN A 120 10.28 23.95 -28.62
CA ASN A 120 11.54 23.70 -27.95
C ASN A 120 11.54 24.29 -26.53
N ARG A 121 12.37 23.73 -25.66
CA ARG A 121 12.49 24.06 -24.23
C ARG A 121 11.19 23.84 -23.46
N LEU A 122 10.45 22.77 -23.80
CA LEU A 122 9.31 22.31 -23.01
C LEU A 122 9.77 21.94 -21.59
N PRO A 123 9.01 22.29 -20.55
CA PRO A 123 9.35 21.92 -19.17
C PRO A 123 9.31 20.40 -18.99
N THR A 124 10.23 19.85 -18.21
CA THR A 124 10.28 18.42 -17.86
C THR A 124 9.38 18.11 -16.66
N ALA A 125 8.94 16.85 -16.55
CA ALA A 125 8.25 16.38 -15.36
C ALA A 125 9.21 16.37 -14.16
N ASN A 126 8.71 16.71 -12.97
CA ASN A 126 9.49 16.74 -11.75
C ASN A 126 8.63 16.33 -10.53
N GLY A 127 9.30 16.03 -9.42
CA GLY A 127 8.61 15.60 -8.20
C GLY A 127 7.83 14.31 -8.42
N GLU A 128 6.51 14.36 -8.26
CA GLU A 128 5.61 13.21 -8.34
C GLU A 128 5.15 12.88 -9.77
N PHE A 129 5.52 13.67 -10.78
CA PHE A 129 5.05 13.48 -12.16
C PHE A 129 6.01 12.61 -12.98
N VAL A 130 5.46 11.75 -13.84
CA VAL A 130 6.22 10.81 -14.69
C VAL A 130 6.04 11.05 -16.18
N SER A 131 5.06 11.85 -16.58
CA SER A 131 4.81 12.20 -17.98
C SER A 131 4.12 13.56 -18.11
N ARG A 132 3.84 13.97 -19.35
CA ARG A 132 3.25 15.29 -19.67
C ARG A 132 2.21 15.16 -20.78
N ARG A 133 1.20 16.02 -20.75
CA ARG A 133 0.22 16.16 -21.82
C ARG A 133 0.29 17.54 -22.44
N LEU A 134 0.44 17.57 -23.77
CA LEU A 134 0.49 18.78 -24.55
C LEU A 134 -0.84 19.02 -25.24
N TYR A 135 -1.35 20.23 -25.06
CA TYR A 135 -2.62 20.68 -25.60
C TYR A 135 -2.43 21.80 -26.61
N ARG A 136 -3.21 21.78 -27.69
CA ARG A 136 -3.23 22.82 -28.73
C ARG A 136 -4.60 23.46 -28.84
N SER A 137 -4.62 24.78 -28.99
CA SER A 137 -5.80 25.55 -29.37
C SER A 137 -5.56 26.23 -30.72
N THR A 138 -6.60 26.27 -31.55
CA THR A 138 -6.59 26.92 -32.86
C THR A 138 -7.48 28.17 -32.78
N ASN A 139 -6.95 29.32 -33.18
CA ASN A 139 -7.64 30.63 -33.20
C ASN A 139 -8.34 30.98 -31.87
N GLY A 140 -7.72 30.60 -30.74
CA GLY A 140 -8.28 30.85 -29.40
C GLY A 140 -9.46 29.97 -29.01
N GLY A 141 -9.75 28.91 -29.78
CA GLY A 141 -10.75 27.90 -29.44
C GLY A 141 -10.37 27.00 -28.26
N THR A 142 -11.13 25.93 -28.04
CA THR A 142 -10.86 24.96 -26.98
C THR A 142 -9.52 24.26 -27.18
N PHE A 143 -8.79 24.06 -26.09
CA PHE A 143 -7.58 23.25 -26.09
C PHE A 143 -7.92 21.77 -26.22
N GLN A 144 -7.26 21.10 -27.17
CA GLN A 144 -7.39 19.68 -27.44
C GLN A 144 -6.04 18.98 -27.23
N LEU A 145 -6.06 17.76 -26.70
CA LEU A 145 -4.86 16.95 -26.52
C LEU A 145 -4.24 16.63 -27.88
N VAL A 146 -2.94 16.90 -28.02
CA VAL A 146 -2.18 16.63 -29.26
C VAL A 146 -1.01 15.68 -29.06
N ALA A 147 -0.50 15.55 -27.83
CA ALA A 147 0.55 14.59 -27.52
C ALA A 147 0.58 14.21 -26.04
N GLU A 148 0.94 12.96 -25.78
CA GLU A 148 1.51 12.52 -24.50
C GLU A 148 3.03 12.48 -24.66
N LEU A 149 3.74 13.23 -23.83
CA LEU A 149 5.19 13.32 -23.83
C LEU A 149 5.72 12.53 -22.63
N ASN A 150 6.90 11.92 -22.76
CA ASN A 150 7.62 11.29 -21.65
C ASN A 150 8.00 12.32 -20.56
N ALA A 151 8.80 11.97 -19.56
CA ALA A 151 9.22 12.92 -18.52
C ALA A 151 10.17 14.03 -19.03
N ASP A 152 11.03 13.70 -19.99
CA ASP A 152 12.30 14.43 -20.18
C ASP A 152 12.44 15.17 -21.50
N ASP A 153 11.76 14.75 -22.58
CA ASP A 153 11.92 15.38 -23.90
C ASP A 153 11.49 16.84 -23.87
N VAL A 154 12.40 17.74 -24.22
CA VAL A 154 12.15 19.19 -24.19
C VAL A 154 11.69 19.73 -25.55
N THR A 155 11.47 18.86 -26.53
CA THR A 155 11.09 19.23 -27.89
C THR A 155 9.88 18.43 -28.36
N TYR A 156 9.08 19.02 -29.25
CA TYR A 156 7.98 18.34 -29.93
C TYR A 156 7.72 18.99 -31.29
N LEU A 157 7.58 18.17 -32.34
CA LEU A 157 7.15 18.65 -33.65
C LEU A 157 5.66 18.39 -33.82
N ASP A 158 4.88 19.46 -33.79
CA ASP A 158 3.45 19.37 -34.04
C ASP A 158 3.14 19.31 -35.54
N THR A 159 2.73 18.13 -36.00
CA THR A 159 2.33 17.86 -37.39
C THR A 159 0.83 18.04 -37.65
N GLY A 160 0.06 18.44 -36.62
CA GLY A 160 -1.38 18.66 -36.72
C GLY A 160 -2.26 17.53 -36.18
N ALA A 161 -1.66 16.41 -35.74
CA ALA A 161 -2.40 15.34 -35.07
C ALA A 161 -3.16 15.83 -33.83
N THR A 162 -4.30 15.19 -33.53
CA THR A 162 -5.07 15.36 -32.30
C THR A 162 -5.40 13.98 -31.73
N LEU A 163 -5.29 13.84 -30.41
CA LEU A 163 -5.64 12.61 -29.70
C LEU A 163 -7.06 12.65 -29.14
N GLY A 164 -7.69 13.83 -29.16
CA GLY A 164 -8.99 14.07 -28.53
C GLY A 164 -8.86 14.19 -27.00
N GLY A 165 -9.80 14.92 -26.39
CA GLY A 165 -9.76 15.23 -24.96
C GLY A 165 -9.61 16.73 -24.72
N ALA A 166 -10.46 17.27 -23.86
CA ALA A 166 -10.40 18.65 -23.42
C ALA A 166 -9.38 18.79 -22.30
N ILE A 167 -8.69 19.94 -22.26
CA ILE A 167 -7.77 20.24 -21.17
C ILE A 167 -8.49 20.24 -19.82
N SER A 168 -7.89 19.59 -18.83
CA SER A 168 -8.28 19.68 -17.42
C SER A 168 -7.41 20.70 -16.67
N GLY A 169 -7.79 21.08 -15.44
CA GLY A 169 -6.88 21.85 -14.58
C GLY A 169 -6.70 23.33 -14.95
N LEU A 170 -7.74 23.98 -15.49
CA LEU A 170 -7.76 25.44 -15.73
C LEU A 170 -7.97 26.28 -14.45
N GLY A 171 -8.17 25.64 -13.30
CA GLY A 171 -8.34 26.23 -11.97
C GLY A 171 -7.84 25.27 -10.88
N VAL A 172 -7.90 25.67 -9.61
CA VAL A 172 -7.39 24.87 -8.47
C VAL A 172 -7.90 23.43 -8.53
N ILE A 173 -6.99 22.46 -8.60
CA ILE A 173 -7.33 21.04 -8.55
C ILE A 173 -7.23 20.56 -7.10
N ASN A 174 -8.31 19.99 -6.58
CA ASN A 174 -8.31 19.28 -5.31
C ASN A 174 -8.24 17.78 -5.64
N ARG A 175 -7.08 17.15 -5.37
CA ARG A 175 -6.92 15.71 -5.57
C ARG A 175 -7.22 14.93 -4.30
N PRO A 176 -7.90 13.77 -4.40
CA PRO A 176 -7.91 12.84 -3.29
C PRO A 176 -6.47 12.40 -2.99
N ARG A 177 -6.16 12.20 -1.70
CA ARG A 177 -4.95 11.51 -1.27
C ARG A 177 -5.37 10.07 -0.99
N PRO A 178 -5.07 9.12 -1.89
CA PRO A 178 -5.37 7.72 -1.61
C PRO A 178 -4.41 7.23 -0.52
N ASP A 179 -4.97 6.59 0.51
CA ASP A 179 -4.16 5.88 1.49
C ASP A 179 -3.43 4.71 0.82
N ALA A 180 -2.27 4.36 1.36
CA ALA A 180 -1.57 3.17 0.90
C ALA A 180 -2.34 1.91 1.30
N ARG A 181 -2.17 0.87 0.48
CA ARG A 181 -2.69 -0.45 0.77
C ARG A 181 -1.63 -1.50 0.46
N LEU A 182 -1.61 -2.57 1.23
CA LEU A 182 -0.89 -3.78 0.88
C LEU A 182 -1.88 -4.92 0.70
N ALA A 183 -1.85 -5.53 -0.49
CA ALA A 183 -2.63 -6.72 -0.78
C ALA A 183 -1.71 -7.93 -0.97
N ILE A 184 -1.94 -9.01 -0.23
CA ILE A 184 -1.12 -10.22 -0.29
C ILE A 184 -1.97 -11.33 -0.88
N ASP A 185 -1.51 -11.94 -1.96
CA ASP A 185 -2.27 -12.95 -2.70
C ASP A 185 -2.28 -14.32 -2.03
N PRO A 186 -3.30 -15.16 -2.31
CA PRO A 186 -3.37 -16.53 -1.81
C PRO A 186 -2.10 -17.33 -2.12
N GLY A 187 -1.60 -18.09 -1.13
CA GLY A 187 -0.42 -18.95 -1.27
C GLY A 187 0.93 -18.26 -1.01
N VAL A 188 0.95 -16.95 -0.77
CA VAL A 188 2.20 -16.25 -0.40
C VAL A 188 2.66 -16.68 0.99
N VAL A 189 3.96 -16.94 1.12
CA VAL A 189 4.65 -17.20 2.39
C VAL A 189 5.48 -15.97 2.75
N VAL A 190 5.18 -15.41 3.93
CA VAL A 190 5.87 -14.27 4.53
C VAL A 190 6.63 -14.74 5.76
N LYS A 191 7.95 -14.58 5.74
CA LYS A 191 8.84 -14.94 6.82
C LYS A 191 9.43 -13.71 7.50
N LEU A 192 9.26 -13.63 8.82
CA LEU A 192 9.55 -12.44 9.60
C LEU A 192 10.63 -12.69 10.67
N LEU A 193 11.47 -11.69 10.89
CA LEU A 193 12.49 -11.66 11.94
C LEU A 193 12.42 -10.32 12.68
N GLY A 194 11.88 -10.31 13.90
CA GLY A 194 11.74 -9.08 14.72
C GLY A 194 10.83 -7.99 14.13
N ALA A 195 10.33 -8.17 12.90
CA ALA A 195 9.58 -7.16 12.18
C ALA A 195 8.11 -7.09 12.62
N LYS A 196 7.53 -5.92 12.43
CA LYS A 196 6.10 -5.59 12.55
C LYS A 196 5.56 -5.25 11.16
N ILE A 197 4.33 -5.64 10.88
CA ILE A 197 3.55 -5.10 9.76
C ILE A 197 2.52 -4.14 10.34
N GLU A 198 2.55 -2.88 9.94
CA GLU A 198 1.66 -1.84 10.45
C GLU A 198 0.82 -1.23 9.33
N ALA A 199 -0.49 -1.24 9.51
CA ALA A 199 -1.39 -0.35 8.78
C ALA A 199 -1.59 0.93 9.60
N GLU A 200 -1.01 2.04 9.15
CA GLU A 200 -1.17 3.35 9.78
C GLU A 200 -2.60 3.89 9.60
N ILE A 201 -2.85 5.13 10.05
CA ILE A 201 -4.19 5.70 10.11
C ILE A 201 -4.86 5.75 8.73
N GLY A 202 -5.96 5.01 8.55
CA GLY A 202 -6.70 4.92 7.27
C GLY A 202 -6.11 3.95 6.24
N ALA A 203 -4.88 3.46 6.45
CA ALA A 203 -4.24 2.50 5.56
C ALA A 203 -4.92 1.12 5.60
N GLN A 204 -4.61 0.29 4.59
CA GLN A 204 -5.27 -1.01 4.42
C GLN A 204 -4.27 -2.16 4.27
N LEU A 205 -4.52 -3.26 4.99
CA LEU A 205 -3.85 -4.54 4.81
C LEU A 205 -4.88 -5.62 4.45
N ILE A 206 -4.70 -6.27 3.30
CA ILE A 206 -5.60 -7.30 2.80
C ILE A 206 -4.79 -8.58 2.55
N ALA A 207 -4.91 -9.56 3.45
CA ALA A 207 -4.35 -10.90 3.29
C ALA A 207 -5.49 -11.92 3.30
N GLU A 208 -6.04 -12.20 2.12
CA GLU A 208 -7.23 -13.03 1.95
C GLU A 208 -6.90 -14.23 1.05
N GLY A 209 -6.42 -15.31 1.66
CA GLY A 209 -6.08 -16.58 1.01
C GLY A 209 -7.31 -17.42 0.64
N THR A 210 -7.06 -18.70 0.42
CA THR A 210 -8.11 -19.72 0.23
C THR A 210 -7.78 -20.96 1.03
N ALA A 211 -8.74 -21.87 1.23
CA ALA A 211 -8.49 -23.15 1.90
C ALA A 211 -7.39 -23.99 1.21
N ALA A 212 -7.27 -23.90 -0.11
CA ALA A 212 -6.25 -24.62 -0.88
C ALA A 212 -4.89 -23.89 -0.91
N ALA A 213 -4.90 -22.57 -0.74
CA ALA A 213 -3.72 -21.70 -0.80
C ALA A 213 -3.82 -20.64 0.31
N PRO A 214 -3.58 -21.03 1.58
CA PRO A 214 -3.56 -20.08 2.69
C PRO A 214 -2.37 -19.13 2.56
N ILE A 215 -2.48 -17.95 3.17
CA ILE A 215 -1.35 -17.02 3.31
C ILE A 215 -0.66 -17.30 4.63
N ILE A 216 0.66 -17.46 4.61
CA ILE A 216 1.43 -17.86 5.79
C ILE A 216 2.27 -16.70 6.29
N PHE A 217 2.07 -16.30 7.55
CA PHE A 217 2.96 -15.41 8.29
C PHE A 217 3.63 -16.21 9.39
N THR A 218 4.96 -16.31 9.34
CA THR A 218 5.71 -17.14 10.28
C THR A 218 7.10 -16.57 10.55
N SER A 219 7.76 -17.07 11.60
CA SER A 219 9.18 -16.80 11.84
C SER A 219 10.05 -17.19 10.64
N LEU A 220 11.12 -16.41 10.43
CA LEU A 220 12.21 -16.75 9.53
C LEU A 220 12.78 -18.15 9.73
N ASN A 221 12.81 -18.61 10.98
CA ASN A 221 13.39 -19.88 11.39
C ASN A 221 12.42 -21.06 11.20
N ASN A 222 11.21 -20.83 10.68
CA ASN A 222 10.25 -21.90 10.47
C ASN A 222 10.43 -22.55 9.10
N ASP A 223 11.07 -23.71 9.06
CA ASP A 223 11.33 -24.47 7.83
C ASP A 223 10.14 -25.33 7.38
N GLN A 224 9.01 -25.32 8.09
CA GLN A 224 7.81 -26.02 7.66
C GLN A 224 7.16 -25.39 6.42
N TYR A 225 7.37 -24.09 6.22
CA TYR A 225 6.79 -23.32 5.12
C TYR A 225 7.88 -22.62 4.31
N GLY A 226 7.80 -22.72 2.99
CA GLY A 226 8.71 -22.06 2.06
C GLY A 226 8.24 -22.21 0.63
N ALA A 227 9.06 -21.75 -0.32
CA ALA A 227 8.81 -21.80 -1.75
C ALA A 227 10.14 -21.96 -2.50
N GLY A 228 10.11 -22.20 -3.82
CA GLY A 228 11.33 -22.20 -4.63
C GLY A 228 12.30 -23.38 -4.41
N GLY A 229 11.86 -24.45 -3.74
CA GLY A 229 12.62 -25.71 -3.61
C GLY A 229 13.48 -25.84 -2.35
N SER A 230 13.62 -24.79 -1.55
CA SER A 230 14.20 -24.84 -0.20
C SER A 230 13.28 -24.10 0.76
N PHE A 231 13.02 -24.68 1.93
CA PHE A 231 12.23 -24.02 2.98
C PHE A 231 13.10 -23.39 4.05
N ASP A 232 14.40 -23.68 4.05
CA ASP A 232 15.41 -23.02 4.88
C ASP A 232 15.70 -21.64 4.31
N THR A 233 15.28 -20.61 5.06
CA THR A 233 15.48 -19.20 4.71
C THR A 233 16.42 -18.47 5.65
N ASP A 234 16.93 -19.14 6.68
CA ASP A 234 17.92 -18.57 7.61
C ASP A 234 19.36 -18.80 7.12
N GLY A 235 19.52 -19.58 6.05
CA GLY A 235 20.80 -19.86 5.41
C GLY A 235 21.57 -20.97 6.11
N GLY A 236 20.86 -21.95 6.70
CA GLY A 236 21.43 -23.09 7.41
C GLY A 236 21.96 -22.73 8.79
N ARG A 237 21.48 -21.64 9.39
CA ARG A 237 21.91 -21.19 10.73
C ARG A 237 21.28 -22.02 11.85
N GLY A 238 20.27 -22.82 11.54
CA GLY A 238 19.67 -23.78 12.46
C GLY A 238 18.86 -23.13 13.58
N GLY A 239 18.24 -21.98 13.29
CA GLY A 239 17.34 -21.32 14.23
C GLY A 239 16.12 -22.21 14.50
N VAL A 240 15.75 -22.36 15.77
CA VAL A 240 14.46 -22.98 16.13
C VAL A 240 13.40 -21.87 16.14
N PRO A 241 12.22 -22.08 15.52
CA PRO A 241 11.16 -21.08 15.60
C PRO A 241 10.58 -21.06 17.01
N LEU A 242 10.55 -19.87 17.63
CA LEU A 242 10.06 -19.63 18.98
C LEU A 242 8.92 -18.60 18.94
N PRO A 243 7.92 -18.73 19.82
CA PRO A 243 6.93 -17.67 20.03
C PRO A 243 7.62 -16.31 20.24
N GLY A 244 7.10 -15.25 19.62
CA GLY A 244 7.68 -13.91 19.73
C GLY A 244 8.90 -13.63 18.84
N ASN A 245 9.23 -14.51 17.88
CA ASN A 245 10.33 -14.27 16.93
C ASN A 245 10.09 -13.06 16.01
N TRP A 246 8.85 -12.57 15.90
CA TRP A 246 8.52 -11.32 15.23
C TRP A 246 7.39 -10.61 15.99
N ALA A 247 7.27 -9.30 15.81
CA ALA A 247 6.40 -8.48 16.65
C ALA A 247 4.91 -8.80 16.43
N GLY A 248 4.42 -8.65 15.20
CA GLY A 248 3.01 -8.92 14.89
C GLY A 248 2.46 -8.02 13.79
N ILE A 249 1.13 -8.06 13.65
CA ILE A 249 0.37 -7.21 12.73
C ILE A 249 -0.39 -6.16 13.54
N TYR A 250 -0.12 -4.88 13.30
CA TYR A 250 -0.74 -3.76 14.00
C TYR A 250 -1.63 -2.93 13.05
N GLY A 251 -2.84 -2.60 13.51
CA GLY A 251 -3.75 -1.68 12.83
C GLY A 251 -4.02 -0.43 13.66
N GLY A 252 -3.56 0.72 13.18
CA GLY A 252 -3.81 2.03 13.78
C GLY A 252 -5.26 2.52 13.60
N GLY A 253 -5.54 3.73 14.11
CA GLY A 253 -6.88 4.31 14.06
C GLY A 253 -7.44 4.41 12.64
N PHE A 254 -8.69 4.05 12.42
CA PHE A 254 -9.35 4.06 11.10
C PHE A 254 -8.70 3.17 10.02
N SER A 255 -7.63 2.42 10.33
CA SER A 255 -7.08 1.41 9.42
C SER A 255 -8.08 0.28 9.17
N THR A 256 -7.89 -0.46 8.08
CA THR A 256 -8.66 -1.68 7.79
C THR A 256 -7.71 -2.86 7.58
N ILE A 257 -7.89 -3.92 8.36
CA ILE A 257 -7.16 -5.18 8.24
C ILE A 257 -8.16 -6.29 7.96
N SER A 258 -7.97 -7.00 6.85
CA SER A 258 -8.72 -8.21 6.49
C SER A 258 -7.78 -9.40 6.35
N LEU A 259 -7.98 -10.39 7.20
CA LEU A 259 -7.27 -11.66 7.24
C LEU A 259 -8.28 -12.78 6.97
N ASP A 260 -8.11 -13.52 5.89
CA ASP A 260 -8.96 -14.67 5.56
C ASP A 260 -8.10 -15.85 5.10
N HIS A 261 -8.31 -17.05 5.64
CA HIS A 261 -7.48 -18.23 5.36
C HIS A 261 -5.97 -17.92 5.54
N THR A 262 -5.63 -17.33 6.68
CA THR A 262 -4.24 -17.05 7.05
C THR A 262 -3.76 -18.02 8.12
N LEU A 263 -2.47 -18.34 8.10
CA LEU A 263 -1.75 -18.90 9.26
C LEU A 263 -0.87 -17.80 9.84
N ILE A 264 -1.03 -17.51 11.13
CA ILE A 264 -0.16 -16.59 11.87
C ILE A 264 0.50 -17.37 12.99
N SER A 265 1.82 -17.50 12.92
CA SER A 265 2.60 -18.25 13.90
C SER A 265 3.88 -17.57 14.32
N TYR A 266 4.32 -17.86 15.54
CA TYR A 266 5.56 -17.35 16.12
C TYR A 266 5.65 -15.82 16.24
N ALA A 267 4.50 -15.14 16.21
CA ALA A 267 4.36 -13.70 16.40
C ALA A 267 4.27 -13.35 17.90
N GLY A 268 3.93 -12.11 18.24
CA GLY A 268 3.70 -11.68 19.63
C GLY A 268 4.96 -11.16 20.33
N GLY A 269 5.98 -10.78 19.55
CA GLY A 269 7.31 -10.43 20.04
C GLY A 269 7.58 -8.94 20.17
N GLU A 270 8.87 -8.61 20.24
CA GLU A 270 9.38 -7.24 20.31
C GLU A 270 9.97 -6.79 18.98
N THR A 271 9.85 -5.50 18.69
CA THR A 271 10.56 -4.83 17.60
C THR A 271 11.16 -3.52 18.08
N ASP A 272 12.16 -3.02 17.36
CA ASP A 272 12.72 -1.69 17.59
C ASP A 272 11.95 -0.60 16.83
N LEU A 273 11.48 0.42 17.54
CA LEU A 273 10.84 1.61 16.98
C LEU A 273 11.80 2.80 17.07
N GLY A 274 12.90 2.74 16.31
CA GLY A 274 13.87 3.84 16.26
C GLY A 274 14.70 3.98 17.55
N GLY A 275 15.19 2.86 18.09
CA GLY A 275 15.96 2.79 19.32
C GLY A 275 15.12 2.57 20.59
N VAL A 276 13.80 2.39 20.44
CA VAL A 276 12.89 2.08 21.53
C VAL A 276 12.26 0.71 21.31
N PRO A 277 12.59 -0.31 22.12
CA PRO A 277 11.96 -1.61 22.02
C PRO A 277 10.48 -1.54 22.41
N ALA A 278 9.63 -2.17 21.61
CA ALA A 278 8.20 -2.26 21.85
C ALA A 278 7.64 -3.63 21.46
N SER A 279 6.87 -4.23 22.35
CA SER A 279 6.17 -5.49 22.08
C SER A 279 4.80 -5.26 21.46
N PHE A 280 4.34 -6.22 20.67
CA PHE A 280 3.04 -6.21 19.98
C PHE A 280 2.39 -7.57 20.06
N ASN A 281 1.05 -7.62 20.13
CA ASN A 281 0.33 -8.90 20.02
C ASN A 281 0.45 -9.45 18.59
N ALA A 282 0.21 -10.75 18.42
CA ALA A 282 0.22 -11.39 17.09
C ALA A 282 -0.67 -10.63 16.09
N VAL A 283 -1.86 -10.22 16.55
CA VAL A 283 -2.69 -9.24 15.87
C VAL A 283 -3.18 -8.20 16.87
N GLU A 284 -2.95 -6.93 16.58
CA GLU A 284 -3.31 -5.80 17.44
C GLU A 284 -4.05 -4.73 16.64
N THR A 285 -5.20 -4.25 17.13
CA THR A 285 -5.95 -3.16 16.47
C THR A 285 -6.47 -2.12 17.45
N HIS A 286 -6.28 -0.86 17.10
CA HIS A 286 -6.65 0.28 17.92
C HIS A 286 -7.49 1.24 17.09
N GLN A 287 -8.79 1.32 17.38
CA GLN A 287 -9.76 2.19 16.69
C GLN A 287 -9.83 1.98 15.17
N GLY A 288 -9.39 0.82 14.68
CA GLY A 288 -9.49 0.38 13.29
C GLY A 288 -10.63 -0.62 13.05
N LYS A 289 -10.69 -1.14 11.84
CA LYS A 289 -11.56 -2.26 11.44
C LYS A 289 -10.70 -3.51 11.27
N LEU A 290 -11.08 -4.59 11.96
CA LEU A 290 -10.38 -5.87 11.91
C LEU A 290 -11.36 -6.97 11.51
N ARG A 291 -11.02 -7.73 10.47
CA ARG A 291 -11.67 -8.98 10.13
C ARG A 291 -10.64 -10.10 10.11
N ILE A 292 -10.93 -11.17 10.84
CA ILE A 292 -10.19 -12.43 10.81
C ILE A 292 -11.19 -13.55 10.60
N ALA A 293 -11.07 -14.26 9.49
CA ALA A 293 -11.97 -15.35 9.13
C ALA A 293 -11.22 -16.59 8.63
N ASN A 294 -11.67 -17.78 8.99
CA ASN A 294 -11.09 -19.05 8.50
C ASN A 294 -9.58 -19.19 8.76
N SER A 295 -9.03 -18.46 9.73
CA SER A 295 -7.59 -18.39 9.97
C SER A 295 -7.15 -19.23 11.16
N ILE A 296 -5.86 -19.53 11.21
CA ILE A 296 -5.19 -20.23 12.30
C ILE A 296 -4.20 -19.27 12.96
N LEU A 297 -4.28 -19.12 14.27
CA LEU A 297 -3.30 -18.39 15.08
C LEU A 297 -2.71 -19.36 16.11
N GLU A 298 -1.45 -19.72 15.94
CA GLU A 298 -0.78 -20.71 16.80
C GLU A 298 0.66 -20.39 17.11
N LEU A 299 1.15 -20.89 18.26
CA LEU A 299 2.56 -20.74 18.66
C LEU A 299 3.00 -19.27 18.74
N ASN A 300 2.07 -18.35 18.98
CA ASN A 300 2.36 -16.94 19.19
C ASN A 300 2.60 -16.66 20.68
N ASP A 301 3.37 -15.61 20.96
CA ASP A 301 3.61 -15.11 22.31
C ASP A 301 2.54 -14.07 22.71
N ALA A 302 2.56 -13.62 23.97
CA ALA A 302 1.54 -12.77 24.57
C ALA A 302 1.51 -11.33 24.08
N GLY A 303 2.54 -10.89 23.35
CA GLY A 303 2.65 -9.53 22.83
C GLY A 303 3.02 -8.47 23.85
N THR A 304 3.41 -8.87 25.05
CA THR A 304 3.81 -7.95 26.12
C THR A 304 5.16 -8.37 26.69
N SER A 305 6.17 -7.50 26.61
CA SER A 305 7.31 -7.57 27.52
C SER A 305 6.90 -6.94 28.86
N GLY A 306 7.31 -7.53 29.98
CA GLY A 306 6.87 -7.14 31.33
C GLY A 306 7.20 -5.71 31.80
N GLY A 307 7.68 -4.83 30.91
CA GLY A 307 7.88 -3.41 31.14
C GLY A 307 7.03 -2.59 30.19
N GLY A 308 6.19 -1.70 30.73
CA GLY A 308 5.42 -0.71 29.96
C GLY A 308 6.31 0.35 29.33
N GLY A 309 7.12 -0.06 28.36
CA GLY A 309 8.00 0.81 27.58
C GLY A 309 7.21 1.80 26.71
N ASN A 310 7.86 2.91 26.36
CA ASN A 310 7.33 3.85 25.38
C ASN A 310 7.18 3.14 24.02
N ARG A 311 5.97 2.97 23.50
CA ARG A 311 5.72 2.28 22.21
C ARG A 311 5.70 3.26 21.03
N ASP A 312 6.56 4.28 21.05
CA ASP A 312 6.64 5.34 20.03
C ASP A 312 5.26 5.88 19.61
N GLY A 313 4.49 6.37 20.59
CA GLY A 313 3.14 6.90 20.36
C GLY A 313 2.03 5.85 20.15
N HIS A 314 2.35 4.56 20.05
CA HIS A 314 1.35 3.50 20.06
C HIS A 314 0.73 3.38 21.45
N LEU A 315 -0.58 3.13 21.47
CA LEU A 315 -1.35 2.99 22.70
C LEU A 315 -0.93 1.70 23.45
N PRO A 316 -1.06 1.60 24.79
CA PRO A 316 -0.64 0.40 25.52
C PRO A 316 -1.40 -0.86 25.11
N ASN A 317 -0.81 -2.05 25.21
CA ASN A 317 -1.52 -3.32 25.02
C ASN A 317 -1.51 -4.16 26.30
N GLY A 318 -2.02 -5.40 26.22
CA GLY A 318 -2.05 -6.37 27.32
C GLY A 318 -1.88 -7.79 26.78
N PRO A 319 -1.64 -8.79 27.64
CA PRO A 319 -1.32 -10.15 27.21
C PRO A 319 -2.49 -10.79 26.46
N ALA A 320 -2.33 -11.00 25.14
CA ALA A 320 -3.32 -11.62 24.27
C ALA A 320 -2.70 -12.09 22.94
N VAL A 321 -3.36 -13.02 22.25
CA VAL A 321 -3.02 -13.32 20.84
C VAL A 321 -3.60 -12.24 19.92
N ILE A 322 -4.89 -11.94 20.09
CA ILE A 322 -5.59 -10.87 19.39
C ILE A 322 -5.96 -9.78 20.40
N PHE A 323 -5.40 -8.58 20.24
CA PHE A 323 -5.68 -7.44 21.11
C PHE A 323 -6.47 -6.36 20.37
N VAL A 324 -7.59 -5.93 20.96
CA VAL A 324 -8.55 -5.02 20.32
C VAL A 324 -8.92 -3.90 21.28
N ARG A 325 -8.73 -2.66 20.82
CA ARG A 325 -9.11 -1.46 21.57
C ARG A 325 -9.98 -0.53 20.74
N GLY A 326 -11.21 -0.26 21.19
CA GLY A 326 -12.09 0.73 20.56
C GLY A 326 -12.48 0.38 19.12
N SER A 327 -12.48 -0.91 18.80
CA SER A 327 -12.75 -1.47 17.48
C SER A 327 -13.82 -2.55 17.57
N GLN A 328 -14.59 -2.74 16.51
CA GLN A 328 -15.63 -3.77 16.44
C GLN A 328 -15.18 -4.89 15.49
N PRO A 329 -14.38 -5.86 15.97
CA PRO A 329 -13.78 -6.86 15.11
C PRO A 329 -14.82 -7.89 14.65
N ILE A 330 -14.54 -8.49 13.50
CA ILE A 330 -15.19 -9.69 12.99
C ILE A 330 -14.20 -10.84 13.15
N LEU A 331 -14.46 -11.76 14.08
CA LEU A 331 -13.65 -12.95 14.34
C LEU A 331 -14.53 -14.18 14.12
N VAL A 332 -14.44 -14.80 12.94
CA VAL A 332 -15.34 -15.90 12.57
C VAL A 332 -14.60 -17.13 12.07
N ASN A 333 -14.96 -18.30 12.61
CA ASN A 333 -14.44 -19.60 12.16
C ASN A 333 -12.90 -19.71 12.22
N ASN A 334 -12.27 -19.09 13.21
CA ASN A 334 -10.82 -19.18 13.41
C ASN A 334 -10.44 -20.32 14.37
N VAL A 335 -9.21 -20.80 14.27
CA VAL A 335 -8.60 -21.72 15.24
C VAL A 335 -7.48 -20.99 15.95
N ILE A 336 -7.62 -20.77 17.26
CA ILE A 336 -6.61 -20.10 18.09
C ILE A 336 -6.12 -21.11 19.12
N ARG A 337 -4.89 -21.60 18.93
CA ARG A 337 -4.40 -22.74 19.70
C ARG A 337 -2.91 -22.70 19.98
N ASN A 338 -2.49 -23.41 21.03
CA ASN A 338 -1.07 -23.62 21.33
C ASN A 338 -0.27 -22.30 21.37
N ASN A 339 -0.89 -21.20 21.77
CA ASN A 339 -0.19 -19.95 21.96
C ASN A 339 0.40 -19.95 23.38
N ASP A 340 1.58 -19.38 23.53
CA ASP A 340 2.34 -19.41 24.78
C ASP A 340 2.47 -17.99 25.34
N ASN A 341 2.69 -17.87 26.64
CA ASN A 341 3.06 -16.63 27.32
C ASN A 341 4.32 -16.89 28.14
N GLY A 342 5.32 -17.49 27.51
CA GLY A 342 6.55 -17.95 28.17
C GLY A 342 6.29 -18.78 29.44
N GLY A 343 5.26 -19.63 29.45
CA GLY A 343 4.89 -20.47 30.60
C GLY A 343 4.02 -19.79 31.69
N GLN A 344 3.43 -18.62 31.43
CA GLN A 344 2.49 -17.96 32.36
C GLN A 344 1.02 -18.23 32.03
N ASN A 345 0.21 -18.49 33.05
CA ASN A 345 -1.14 -19.07 32.98
C ASN A 345 -2.28 -18.09 32.56
N THR A 346 -1.99 -17.01 31.83
CA THR A 346 -2.94 -15.92 31.57
C THR A 346 -2.86 -15.33 30.15
N LEU A 347 -2.76 -16.16 29.11
CA LEU A 347 -2.87 -15.67 27.74
C LEU A 347 -4.34 -15.65 27.28
N ALA A 348 -4.87 -14.46 27.00
CA ALA A 348 -6.17 -14.37 26.36
C ALA A 348 -6.04 -14.69 24.86
N ALA A 349 -6.86 -15.61 24.34
CA ALA A 349 -6.96 -15.79 22.88
C ALA A 349 -7.41 -14.48 22.20
N VAL A 350 -8.33 -13.75 22.83
CA VAL A 350 -8.83 -12.45 22.37
C VAL A 350 -9.04 -11.55 23.58
N SER A 351 -8.50 -10.33 23.53
CA SER A 351 -8.75 -9.26 24.50
C SER A 351 -9.45 -8.10 23.82
N ILE A 352 -10.61 -7.71 24.34
CA ILE A 352 -11.44 -6.61 23.82
C ILE A 352 -11.85 -5.71 24.97
N ASN A 353 -11.66 -4.39 24.82
CA ASN A 353 -12.01 -3.43 25.88
C ASN A 353 -13.48 -2.97 25.81
N ALA A 354 -13.97 -2.35 26.89
CA ALA A 354 -15.36 -1.88 26.97
C ALA A 354 -15.75 -0.90 25.84
N ASN A 355 -14.82 -0.08 25.34
CA ASN A 355 -15.08 0.85 24.24
C ASN A 355 -15.32 0.17 22.89
N ALA A 356 -14.98 -1.12 22.78
CA ALA A 356 -15.30 -1.95 21.63
C ALA A 356 -16.69 -2.58 21.73
N MET A 357 -17.40 -2.46 22.86
CA MET A 357 -18.76 -2.98 23.09
C MET A 357 -19.77 -1.83 22.94
N ASN A 358 -20.32 -1.64 21.74
CA ASN A 358 -21.32 -0.61 21.48
C ASN A 358 -22.59 -1.21 20.81
N ALA A 359 -23.59 -0.38 20.54
CA ALA A 359 -24.87 -0.82 19.96
C ALA A 359 -24.86 -0.97 18.43
N ASP A 360 -23.74 -0.68 17.77
CA ASP A 360 -23.62 -0.77 16.32
C ASP A 360 -23.73 -2.22 15.87
N LEU A 361 -24.47 -2.42 14.77
CA LEU A 361 -24.62 -3.74 14.18
C LEU A 361 -23.42 -4.05 13.30
N VAL A 362 -22.68 -5.09 13.69
CA VAL A 362 -21.57 -5.66 12.92
C VAL A 362 -22.08 -6.89 12.21
N LEU A 363 -22.09 -6.83 10.88
CA LEU A 363 -22.26 -7.99 10.01
C LEU A 363 -20.89 -8.38 9.43
N ASP A 364 -20.71 -9.66 9.12
CA ASP A 364 -19.55 -10.06 8.35
C ASP A 364 -19.70 -9.57 6.91
N TYR A 365 -18.89 -8.58 6.52
CA TYR A 365 -18.91 -8.01 5.18
C TYR A 365 -18.17 -8.89 4.16
N GLY A 366 -17.53 -9.97 4.60
CA GLY A 366 -16.83 -10.90 3.72
C GLY A 366 -15.47 -10.40 3.26
N ARG A 367 -15.00 -10.96 2.15
CA ARG A 367 -13.71 -10.63 1.54
C ARG A 367 -13.78 -9.30 0.79
N SER A 368 -12.66 -8.60 0.80
CA SER A 368 -12.44 -7.37 0.03
C SER A 368 -12.05 -7.68 -1.42
N ARG A 369 -11.62 -8.91 -1.71
CA ARG A 369 -11.26 -9.39 -3.05
C ARG A 369 -11.87 -10.75 -3.36
N GLY A 370 -12.25 -10.94 -4.63
CA GLY A 370 -12.82 -12.19 -5.12
C GLY A 370 -14.27 -12.39 -4.70
N GLU A 371 -14.68 -13.64 -4.47
CA GLU A 371 -16.04 -13.96 -4.02
C GLU A 371 -16.28 -13.45 -2.58
N LEU A 372 -17.50 -12.96 -2.33
CA LEU A 372 -17.90 -12.31 -1.07
C LEU A 372 -17.53 -13.13 0.17
N ALA A 373 -17.69 -14.46 0.16
CA ALA A 373 -17.31 -15.36 1.26
C ALA A 373 -17.68 -14.87 2.69
N ALA A 374 -18.80 -14.16 2.81
CA ALA A 374 -19.33 -13.66 4.08
C ALA A 374 -20.10 -14.75 4.84
N PHE A 375 -19.99 -14.76 6.17
CA PHE A 375 -20.76 -15.65 7.04
C PHE A 375 -22.20 -15.14 7.25
N GLY A 376 -23.02 -15.21 6.20
CA GLY A 376 -24.41 -14.73 6.19
C GLY A 376 -25.39 -15.50 7.11
N GLN A 377 -24.97 -16.65 7.66
CA GLN A 377 -25.75 -17.39 8.66
C GLN A 377 -25.91 -16.62 9.98
N TYR A 378 -25.09 -15.59 10.21
CA TYR A 378 -25.21 -14.67 11.33
C TYR A 378 -25.52 -13.28 10.76
N VAL A 379 -26.78 -12.84 10.89
CA VAL A 379 -27.26 -11.58 10.28
C VAL A 379 -26.43 -10.37 10.74
N SER A 380 -26.16 -10.29 12.05
CA SER A 380 -25.30 -9.27 12.66
C SER A 380 -25.12 -9.56 14.16
N ASN A 381 -24.20 -8.86 14.82
CA ASN A 381 -24.09 -8.78 16.26
C ASN A 381 -24.06 -7.30 16.70
N GLN A 382 -24.69 -6.94 17.83
CA GLN A 382 -24.47 -5.63 18.44
C GLN A 382 -23.15 -5.66 19.18
N GLY A 383 -22.17 -4.90 18.70
CA GLY A 383 -20.80 -5.08 19.13
C GLY A 383 -20.02 -6.12 18.31
N PRO A 384 -18.82 -6.50 18.77
CA PRO A 384 -17.91 -7.40 18.06
C PRO A 384 -18.58 -8.70 17.58
N LEU A 385 -18.39 -9.06 16.31
CA LEU A 385 -18.92 -10.31 15.76
C LEU A 385 -17.93 -11.45 16.00
N ILE A 386 -18.14 -12.22 17.07
CA ILE A 386 -17.27 -13.36 17.45
C ILE A 386 -18.08 -14.65 17.38
N ARG A 387 -17.81 -15.51 16.39
CA ARG A 387 -18.59 -16.76 16.15
C ARG A 387 -17.72 -17.90 15.63
N GLN A 388 -18.07 -19.15 15.96
CA GLN A 388 -17.44 -20.38 15.45
C GLN A 388 -15.93 -20.52 15.68
N ASN A 389 -15.30 -19.65 16.47
CA ASN A 389 -13.89 -19.78 16.80
C ASN A 389 -13.67 -20.99 17.71
N LYS A 390 -12.60 -21.74 17.45
CA LYS A 390 -12.16 -22.89 18.26
C LYS A 390 -10.90 -22.49 19.01
N LEU A 391 -10.94 -22.63 20.34
CA LEU A 391 -9.85 -22.25 21.24
C LEU A 391 -9.32 -23.50 21.94
N GLY A 392 -8.00 -23.67 22.04
CA GLY A 392 -7.43 -24.80 22.81
C GLY A 392 -5.93 -24.71 23.04
N GLY A 393 -5.47 -25.04 24.25
CA GLY A 393 -4.05 -25.02 24.60
C GLY A 393 -3.42 -23.62 24.54
N ASN A 394 -4.18 -22.58 24.89
CA ASN A 394 -3.67 -21.20 25.04
C ASN A 394 -3.45 -20.87 26.51
#